data_AF-A0AAU9W812-F1
#
_entry.id   AF-A0AAU9W812-F1
#
_cell.length_a   1.000
_cell.length_b   1.000
_cell.length_c   1.000
_cell.angle_alpha   90.00
_cell.angle_beta   90.00
_cell.angle_gamma   90.00
#
_symmetry.space_group_name_H-M   'P 1'
#
loop_
_entity.id
_entity.type
_entity.pdbx_description
1 polymer ?
#
loop_
_entity_poly.entity_id
_entity_poly.type
_entity_poly.pdbx_seq_one_letter_code
_entity_poly.pdbx_strand_id
1 'polypeptide(L)'
;MMVNISDDNQQAEFAYLGKGSPLIRIIKLLKGENGTGTCYHANPWCKENYGLRHSGEKTLNITLRDITKSMEGCYSLYPYCLGFNHHCTIDQPLKSFMLSVKDKPEPTKVTTVEMDSGSTEQVFSGKPSSTQASTNTGSGSKEPVSKGSTNHVIIAVAVSAAIILAILIVFLVVFYVHPSFRVHISRLYHVAYTRTQSVTHPK
;
A
#
# COMPACT_ATOMS: atom_id res chain seq x y z
N MET A 1 2.50 -17.89 -9.48
CA MET A 1 2.45 -16.92 -10.61
C MET A 1 3.84 -16.86 -11.21
N MET A 2 3.97 -17.12 -12.51
CA MET A 2 5.26 -17.07 -13.21
C MET A 2 5.52 -15.66 -13.75
N VAL A 3 6.77 -15.21 -13.65
CA VAL A 3 7.26 -13.91 -14.11
C VAL A 3 8.55 -14.10 -14.88
N ASN A 4 8.61 -13.60 -16.11
CA ASN A 4 9.83 -13.64 -16.91
C ASN A 4 10.76 -12.49 -16.50
N ILE A 5 12.05 -12.79 -16.39
CA ILE A 5 13.09 -11.80 -16.14
C ILE A 5 13.49 -11.20 -17.50
N SER A 6 13.37 -9.88 -17.66
CA SER A 6 13.83 -9.20 -18.87
C SER A 6 15.35 -9.32 -19.03
N ASP A 7 15.85 -9.19 -20.26
CA ASP A 7 17.29 -9.31 -20.54
C ASP A 7 18.13 -8.33 -19.71
N ASP A 8 17.67 -7.08 -19.57
CA ASP A 8 18.33 -6.05 -18.74
C ASP A 8 18.43 -6.45 -17.25
N ASN A 9 17.52 -7.30 -16.77
CA ASN A 9 17.44 -7.69 -15.37
C ASN A 9 18.05 -9.07 -15.07
N GLN A 10 18.59 -9.78 -16.06
CA GLN A 10 19.25 -11.08 -15.85
C GLN A 10 20.53 -10.98 -15.01
N GLN A 11 21.11 -9.79 -14.93
CA GLN A 11 22.29 -9.54 -14.12
C GLN A 11 21.94 -9.33 -12.63
N ALA A 12 20.66 -9.13 -12.29
CA ALA A 12 20.23 -8.87 -10.93
C ALA A 12 20.69 -9.96 -9.95
N GLU A 13 21.35 -9.52 -8.88
CA GLU A 13 21.90 -10.37 -7.83
C GLU A 13 20.81 -10.93 -6.93
N PHE A 14 19.67 -10.23 -6.81
CA PHE A 14 18.47 -10.79 -6.23
C PHE A 14 17.20 -10.15 -6.77
N ALA A 15 16.09 -10.85 -6.60
CA ALA A 15 14.75 -10.29 -6.73
C ALA A 15 14.10 -10.21 -5.35
N TYR A 16 13.21 -9.25 -5.14
CA TYR A 16 12.41 -9.17 -3.93
C TYR A 16 10.96 -8.81 -4.22
N LEU A 17 10.06 -9.42 -3.45
CA LEU A 17 8.63 -9.12 -3.47
C LEU A 17 8.32 -8.17 -2.31
N GLY A 18 7.63 -7.09 -2.61
CA GLY A 18 7.11 -6.15 -1.62
C GLY A 18 5.62 -5.91 -1.76
N LYS A 19 5.02 -5.37 -0.71
CA LYS A 19 3.60 -5.01 -0.61
C LYS A 19 3.43 -3.53 -0.26
N GLY A 20 2.46 -2.88 -0.88
CA GLY A 20 2.01 -1.52 -0.55
C GLY A 20 2.86 -0.39 -1.11
N SER A 21 2.53 0.83 -0.66
CA SER A 21 3.24 2.09 -0.94
C SER A 21 3.14 2.97 0.32
N PRO A 22 4.23 3.19 1.09
CA PRO A 22 5.61 2.77 0.82
C PRO A 22 5.79 1.26 0.78
N LEU A 23 6.74 0.79 -0.03
CA LEU A 23 6.93 -0.63 -0.31
C LEU A 23 7.54 -1.36 0.90
N ILE A 24 6.77 -2.25 1.52
CA ILE A 24 7.26 -3.12 2.59
C ILE A 24 7.81 -4.40 1.96
N ARG A 25 9.11 -4.66 2.12
CA ARG A 25 9.76 -5.86 1.58
C ARG A 25 9.37 -7.09 2.40
N ILE A 26 8.95 -8.15 1.71
CA ILE A 26 8.45 -9.37 2.35
C ILE A 26 9.51 -10.46 2.27
N ILE A 27 9.89 -10.81 1.04
CA ILE A 27 10.77 -11.95 0.75
C ILE A 27 11.73 -11.58 -0.38
N LYS A 28 12.98 -12.04 -0.28
CA LYS A 28 14.01 -11.92 -1.32
C LYS A 28 14.46 -13.30 -1.79
N LEU A 29 14.98 -13.38 -3.01
CA LEU A 29 15.58 -14.57 -3.57
C LEU A 29 16.89 -14.18 -4.25
N LEU A 30 18.00 -14.73 -3.76
CA LEU A 30 19.31 -14.50 -4.37
C LEU A 30 19.43 -15.24 -5.70
N LYS A 31 20.26 -14.70 -6.60
CA LYS A 31 20.62 -15.36 -7.85
C LYS A 31 21.29 -16.69 -7.55
N GLY A 32 20.81 -17.76 -8.20
CA GLY A 32 21.31 -19.13 -7.98
C GLY A 32 20.89 -19.77 -6.66
N GLU A 33 20.11 -19.09 -5.81
CA GLU A 33 19.57 -19.69 -4.59
C GLU A 33 18.54 -20.78 -4.93
N ASN A 34 18.79 -22.00 -4.46
CA ASN A 34 17.83 -23.07 -4.49
C ASN A 34 16.92 -22.98 -3.27
N GLY A 35 15.64 -22.64 -3.47
CA GLY A 35 14.67 -22.57 -2.37
C GLY A 35 13.45 -21.72 -2.68
N THR A 36 12.73 -21.34 -1.63
CA THR A 36 11.55 -20.45 -1.66
C THR A 36 11.87 -19.02 -1.24
N GLY A 37 13.15 -18.65 -1.20
CA GLY A 37 13.63 -17.34 -0.81
C GLY A 37 13.76 -17.18 0.71
N THR A 38 14.19 -15.98 1.10
CA THR A 38 14.51 -15.60 2.47
C THR A 38 13.71 -14.37 2.88
N CYS A 39 13.11 -14.41 4.08
CA CYS A 39 12.34 -13.28 4.60
C CYS A 39 13.21 -12.07 4.90
N TYR A 40 12.64 -10.88 4.77
CA TYR A 40 13.21 -9.69 5.39
C TYR A 40 12.95 -9.70 6.90
N HIS A 41 13.84 -9.09 7.68
CA HIS A 41 13.77 -9.08 9.15
C HIS A 41 12.45 -8.55 9.71
N ALA A 42 11.80 -7.61 9.02
CA ALA A 42 10.49 -7.09 9.42
C ALA A 42 9.34 -8.11 9.30
N ASN A 43 9.56 -9.22 8.58
CA ASN A 43 8.54 -10.24 8.29
C ASN A 43 9.10 -11.66 8.49
N PRO A 44 9.49 -12.07 9.73
CA PRO A 44 10.15 -13.35 9.97
C PRO A 44 9.29 -14.57 9.59
N TRP A 45 7.96 -14.45 9.65
CA TRP A 45 7.00 -15.50 9.31
C TRP A 45 6.57 -15.51 7.84
N CYS A 46 7.27 -14.77 6.97
CA CYS A 46 6.83 -14.65 5.57
C CYS A 46 6.84 -15.99 4.81
N LYS A 47 7.69 -16.96 5.17
CA LYS A 47 7.83 -18.22 4.43
C LYS A 47 6.60 -19.11 4.49
N GLU A 48 5.73 -18.90 5.48
CA GLU A 48 4.46 -19.62 5.61
C GLU A 48 3.53 -19.27 4.45
N ASN A 49 3.46 -17.98 4.11
CA ASN A 49 2.46 -17.46 3.16
C ASN A 49 3.05 -17.03 1.82
N TYR A 50 4.37 -16.82 1.74
CA TYR A 50 5.05 -16.29 0.56
C TYR A 50 6.24 -17.16 0.16
N GLY A 51 6.42 -17.33 -1.14
CA GLY A 51 7.58 -18.00 -1.72
C GLY A 51 8.03 -17.35 -3.02
N LEU A 52 9.33 -17.20 -3.18
CA LEU A 52 9.98 -16.84 -4.44
C LEU A 52 10.94 -17.95 -4.84
N ARG A 53 10.85 -18.44 -6.07
CA ARG A 53 11.72 -19.51 -6.55
C ARG A 53 12.09 -19.32 -8.02
N HIS A 54 13.31 -19.71 -8.40
CA HIS A 54 13.70 -19.84 -9.81
C HIS A 54 12.99 -21.04 -10.45
N SER A 55 12.33 -20.80 -11.59
CA SER A 55 11.60 -21.80 -12.37
C SER A 55 12.20 -21.90 -13.77
N GLY A 56 13.48 -22.28 -13.84
CA GLY A 56 14.31 -22.22 -15.06
C GLY A 56 15.32 -21.07 -15.01
N GLU A 57 15.99 -20.80 -16.13
CA GLU A 57 17.07 -19.80 -16.19
C GLU A 57 16.58 -18.34 -16.10
N LYS A 58 15.39 -18.05 -16.65
CA LYS A 58 14.91 -16.67 -16.84
C LYS A 58 13.50 -16.44 -16.29
N THR A 59 13.04 -17.31 -15.39
CA THR A 59 11.68 -17.25 -14.87
C THR A 59 11.68 -17.38 -13.36
N LEU A 60 10.91 -16.51 -12.71
CA LEU A 60 10.64 -16.51 -11.28
C LEU A 60 9.22 -17.00 -11.05
N ASN A 61 9.01 -17.81 -10.02
CA ASN A 61 7.70 -18.21 -9.55
C ASN A 61 7.42 -17.58 -8.19
N ILE A 62 6.35 -16.81 -8.14
CA ILE A 62 5.76 -16.24 -6.93
C ILE A 62 4.68 -17.17 -6.43
N THR A 63 4.85 -17.71 -5.23
CA THR A 63 3.85 -18.55 -4.56
C THR A 63 3.24 -17.77 -3.39
N LEU A 64 1.92 -17.75 -3.33
CA LEU A 64 1.15 -17.26 -2.18
C LEU A 64 0.38 -18.46 -1.61
N ARG A 65 0.49 -18.70 -0.31
CA ARG A 65 -0.16 -19.82 0.41
C ARG A 65 -1.14 -19.26 1.43
N ASP A 66 -2.15 -20.07 1.77
CA ASP A 66 -3.15 -19.78 2.80
C ASP A 66 -3.69 -18.34 2.73
N ILE A 67 -4.12 -17.95 1.53
CA ILE A 67 -4.50 -16.58 1.20
C ILE A 67 -5.70 -16.17 2.05
N THR A 68 -5.48 -15.21 2.95
CA THR A 68 -6.51 -14.59 3.79
C THR A 68 -6.74 -13.12 3.42
N LYS A 69 -7.82 -12.53 3.95
CA LYS A 69 -8.17 -11.11 3.72
C LYS A 69 -7.04 -10.14 4.10
N SER A 70 -6.27 -10.45 5.13
CA SER A 70 -5.13 -9.61 5.57
C SER A 70 -4.00 -9.52 4.52
N MET A 71 -3.96 -10.47 3.58
CA MET A 71 -3.00 -10.50 2.48
C MET A 71 -3.42 -9.61 1.31
N GLU A 72 -4.63 -9.06 1.28
CA GLU A 72 -5.06 -8.16 0.19
C GLU A 72 -4.12 -6.94 0.05
N GLY A 73 -3.98 -6.48 -1.19
CA GLY A 73 -3.24 -5.26 -1.52
C GLY A 73 -2.41 -5.36 -2.79
N CYS A 74 -1.68 -4.28 -3.07
CA CYS A 74 -0.77 -4.17 -4.22
C CYS A 74 0.56 -4.84 -3.89
N TYR A 75 1.00 -5.72 -4.79
CA TYR A 75 2.29 -6.38 -4.74
C TYR A 75 3.13 -5.98 -5.94
N SER A 76 4.44 -5.86 -5.72
CA SER A 76 5.41 -5.57 -6.76
C SER A 76 6.68 -6.40 -6.55
N LEU A 77 7.14 -7.06 -7.62
CA LEU A 77 8.38 -7.80 -7.70
C LEU A 77 9.43 -6.91 -8.37
N TYR A 78 10.55 -6.69 -7.68
CA TYR A 78 11.64 -5.85 -8.19
C TYR A 78 12.93 -6.66 -8.37
N PRO A 79 13.72 -6.35 -9.41
CA PRO A 79 15.10 -6.76 -9.50
C PRO A 79 15.98 -5.85 -8.62
N TYR A 80 17.13 -6.34 -8.18
CA TYR A 80 18.10 -5.54 -7.46
C TYR A 80 19.52 -5.95 -7.81
N CYS A 81 20.37 -4.94 -8.10
CA CYS A 81 21.79 -5.12 -8.32
C CYS A 81 22.62 -4.43 -7.25
N LEU A 82 23.67 -5.10 -6.78
CA LEU A 82 24.60 -4.58 -5.79
C LEU A 82 25.66 -3.70 -6.47
N GLY A 83 26.18 -2.72 -5.74
CA GLY A 83 27.23 -1.82 -6.23
C GLY A 83 26.71 -0.64 -7.06
N PHE A 84 27.62 0.19 -7.56
CA PHE A 84 27.29 1.50 -8.14
C PHE A 84 26.93 1.47 -9.64
N ASN A 85 27.16 0.34 -10.32
CA ASN A 85 26.85 0.15 -11.75
C ASN A 85 25.60 -0.71 -11.87
N HIS A 86 24.45 -0.16 -11.50
CA HIS A 86 23.16 -0.86 -11.57
C HIS A 86 22.76 -1.08 -13.04
N HIS A 87 23.13 -2.21 -13.62
CA HIS A 87 22.70 -2.59 -14.97
C HIS A 87 21.24 -3.05 -15.03
N CYS A 88 20.59 -3.28 -13.88
CA CYS A 88 19.17 -3.58 -13.80
C CYS A 88 18.30 -2.32 -13.73
N THR A 89 17.08 -2.44 -14.25
CA THR A 89 16.06 -1.39 -14.24
C THR A 89 15.29 -1.40 -12.92
N ILE A 90 15.92 -0.92 -11.84
CA ILE A 90 15.33 -0.93 -10.49
C ILE A 90 14.11 -0.02 -10.33
N ASP A 91 13.94 0.96 -11.23
CA ASP A 91 12.84 1.93 -11.18
C ASP A 91 11.49 1.30 -11.54
N GLN A 92 11.50 0.17 -12.25
CA GLN A 92 10.28 -0.51 -12.68
C GLN A 92 10.22 -1.94 -12.12
N PRO A 93 9.07 -2.35 -11.58
CA PRO A 93 8.89 -3.72 -11.13
C PRO A 93 8.87 -4.67 -12.33
N LEU A 94 9.49 -5.84 -12.18
CA LEU A 94 9.34 -6.97 -13.12
C LEU A 94 7.87 -7.36 -13.27
N LYS A 95 7.11 -7.24 -12.17
CA LYS A 95 5.67 -7.49 -12.15
C LYS A 95 5.01 -6.73 -11.00
N SER A 96 3.87 -6.12 -11.28
CA SER A 96 2.93 -5.67 -10.26
C SER A 96 1.59 -6.36 -10.42
N PHE A 97 0.91 -6.63 -9.29
CA PHE A 97 -0.42 -7.22 -9.28
C PHE A 97 -1.18 -6.81 -8.01
N MET A 98 -2.52 -6.73 -8.13
CA MET A 98 -3.43 -6.57 -7.00
C MET A 98 -3.89 -7.96 -6.54
N LEU A 99 -3.80 -8.24 -5.25
CA LEU A 99 -4.44 -9.40 -4.63
C LEU A 99 -5.75 -8.97 -3.98
N SER A 100 -6.86 -9.55 -4.43
CA SER A 100 -8.20 -9.36 -3.86
C SER A 100 -8.80 -10.73 -3.52
N VAL A 101 -9.29 -10.86 -2.30
CA VAL A 101 -9.89 -12.08 -1.74
C VAL A 101 -11.39 -11.85 -1.67
N LYS A 102 -12.15 -12.59 -2.49
CA LYS A 102 -13.61 -12.58 -2.39
C LYS A 102 -14.03 -13.37 -1.17
N ASP A 103 -14.90 -12.79 -0.35
CA ASP A 103 -15.53 -13.52 0.73
C ASP A 103 -16.43 -14.59 0.09
N LYS A 104 -16.35 -15.83 0.58
CA LYS A 104 -17.37 -16.82 0.25
C LYS A 104 -18.69 -16.31 0.83
N PRO A 105 -19.80 -16.26 0.07
CA PRO A 105 -21.09 -15.97 0.67
C PRO A 105 -21.34 -17.01 1.77
N GLU A 106 -21.70 -16.54 2.96
CA GLU A 106 -22.18 -17.44 4.01
C GLU A 106 -23.35 -18.26 3.44
N PRO A 107 -23.39 -19.58 3.67
CA PRO A 107 -24.55 -20.36 3.28
C PRO A 107 -25.75 -19.78 4.03
N THR A 108 -26.69 -19.19 3.29
CA THR A 108 -27.97 -18.74 3.84
C THR A 108 -28.60 -19.95 4.52
N LYS A 109 -28.68 -19.92 5.85
CA LYS A 109 -29.43 -20.90 6.62
C LYS A 109 -30.90 -20.67 6.26
N VAL A 110 -31.39 -21.43 5.29
CA VAL A 110 -32.82 -21.47 4.97
C VAL A 110 -33.50 -22.10 6.18
N THR A 111 -34.02 -21.27 7.07
CA THR A 111 -34.98 -21.71 8.06
C THR A 111 -36.27 -21.94 7.30
N THR A 112 -36.54 -23.19 6.92
CA THR A 112 -37.87 -23.62 6.49
C THR A 112 -38.83 -23.34 7.65
N VAL A 113 -39.62 -22.29 7.51
CA VAL A 113 -40.83 -22.12 8.31
C VAL A 113 -41.85 -23.04 7.68
N GLU A 114 -42.16 -24.14 8.35
CA GLU A 114 -43.35 -24.93 8.02
C GLU A 114 -44.56 -24.01 8.24
N MET A 115 -45.27 -23.68 7.16
CA MET A 115 -46.50 -22.92 7.23
C MET A 115 -47.63 -23.84 6.74
N ASP A 116 -48.45 -24.23 7.70
CA ASP A 116 -49.65 -25.00 7.52
C ASP A 116 -50.69 -24.22 6.70
N SER A 117 -51.52 -24.99 6.02
CA SER A 117 -52.52 -24.63 5.03
C SER A 117 -53.58 -23.62 5.53
N GLY A 118 -53.96 -22.67 4.66
CA GLY A 118 -55.09 -21.77 4.90
C GLY A 118 -55.30 -20.74 3.79
N SER A 119 -56.11 -21.11 2.80
CA SER A 119 -56.54 -20.28 1.66
C SER A 119 -57.50 -19.14 2.06
N THR A 120 -57.27 -17.91 1.59
CA THR A 120 -58.26 -17.12 0.80
C THR A 120 -57.62 -15.84 0.23
N GLU A 121 -57.75 -15.66 -1.10
CA GLU A 121 -58.06 -14.46 -1.91
C GLU A 121 -57.86 -13.03 -1.29
N GLN A 122 -57.38 -11.96 -1.96
CA GLN A 122 -57.55 -11.48 -3.35
C GLN A 122 -56.60 -10.28 -3.66
N VAL A 123 -56.13 -10.20 -4.92
CA VAL A 123 -56.11 -9.04 -5.85
C VAL A 123 -55.18 -7.81 -5.63
N PHE A 124 -54.15 -7.77 -6.49
CA PHE A 124 -53.76 -6.73 -7.49
C PHE A 124 -53.16 -5.35 -7.10
N SER A 125 -51.95 -5.16 -7.65
CA SER A 125 -51.35 -3.96 -8.28
C SER A 125 -50.63 -2.87 -7.49
N GLY A 126 -49.45 -2.51 -8.04
CA GLY A 126 -48.93 -1.13 -8.03
C GLY A 126 -47.50 -0.94 -7.49
N LYS A 127 -46.49 -1.10 -8.36
CA LYS A 127 -45.25 -0.29 -8.32
C LYS A 127 -45.54 1.02 -9.10
N PRO A 128 -44.70 2.08 -9.12
CA PRO A 128 -43.59 2.52 -8.26
C PRO A 128 -43.80 3.96 -7.73
N SER A 129 -42.90 4.51 -6.92
CA SER A 129 -42.21 5.78 -7.25
C SER A 129 -41.34 6.28 -6.10
N SER A 130 -40.10 6.66 -6.44
CA SER A 130 -39.23 7.56 -5.68
C SER A 130 -39.83 8.97 -5.57
N THR A 131 -39.42 9.76 -4.57
CA THR A 131 -39.04 11.18 -4.72
C THR A 131 -38.29 11.67 -3.46
N GLN A 132 -37.26 12.47 -3.71
CA GLN A 132 -36.32 13.13 -2.79
C GLN A 132 -36.84 14.45 -2.18
N ALA A 133 -36.02 14.97 -1.25
CA ALA A 133 -35.78 16.39 -0.89
C ALA A 133 -36.72 17.01 0.15
N SER A 134 -36.33 17.97 1.00
CA SER A 134 -35.06 18.50 1.54
C SER A 134 -35.46 19.61 2.55
N THR A 135 -34.64 19.86 3.58
CA THR A 135 -34.46 21.11 4.36
C THR A 135 -35.66 22.00 4.77
N ASN A 136 -35.75 22.33 6.07
CA ASN A 136 -35.55 23.73 6.54
C ASN A 136 -35.49 23.90 8.07
N THR A 137 -34.79 24.97 8.42
CA THR A 137 -34.28 25.51 9.70
C THR A 137 -35.35 26.14 10.61
N GLY A 138 -35.10 26.18 11.93
CA GLY A 138 -35.86 27.01 12.88
C GLY A 138 -35.29 26.99 14.31
N SER A 139 -34.92 28.18 14.82
CA SER A 139 -34.17 28.51 16.05
C SER A 139 -34.98 28.42 17.37
N GLY A 140 -34.30 28.14 18.49
CA GLY A 140 -34.84 28.27 19.85
C GLY A 140 -33.92 27.76 20.97
N SER A 141 -33.25 28.69 21.66
CA SER A 141 -32.24 28.53 22.73
C SER A 141 -32.67 27.75 23.98
N LYS A 142 -31.75 26.90 24.50
CA LYS A 142 -31.33 26.84 25.92
C LYS A 142 -30.06 25.98 26.04
N GLU A 143 -28.94 26.62 26.39
CA GLU A 143 -27.73 25.93 26.88
C GLU A 143 -28.04 25.10 28.15
N PRO A 144 -27.25 24.05 28.38
CA PRO A 144 -26.43 24.10 29.58
C PRO A 144 -24.94 23.90 29.28
N VAL A 145 -24.16 24.75 29.95
CA VAL A 145 -22.71 24.77 30.05
C VAL A 145 -22.16 23.39 30.46
N SER A 146 -21.26 22.82 29.66
CA SER A 146 -20.33 21.78 30.08
C SER A 146 -18.89 22.23 29.81
N LYS A 147 -18.20 22.62 30.88
CA LYS A 147 -16.76 22.91 30.90
C LYS A 147 -16.00 21.60 30.78
N GLY A 148 -15.67 21.19 29.56
CA GLY A 148 -14.89 19.97 29.33
C GLY A 148 -14.30 19.92 27.94
N SER A 149 -13.46 20.87 27.54
CA SER A 149 -12.81 20.80 26.22
C SER A 149 -11.51 21.60 26.05
N THR A 150 -11.15 22.50 26.97
CA THR A 150 -9.89 23.27 26.82
C THR A 150 -8.65 22.43 27.12
N ASN A 151 -8.68 21.55 28.12
CA ASN A 151 -7.48 20.79 28.51
C ASN A 151 -7.08 19.74 27.47
N HIS A 152 -8.03 19.04 26.85
CA HIS A 152 -7.72 18.04 25.83
C HIS A 152 -7.18 18.66 24.54
N VAL A 153 -7.69 19.83 24.14
CA VAL A 153 -7.20 20.55 22.96
C VAL A 153 -5.79 21.11 23.22
N ILE A 154 -5.54 21.69 24.40
CA ILE A 154 -4.20 22.19 24.76
C ILE A 154 -3.19 21.04 24.81
N ILE A 155 -3.55 19.89 25.38
CA ILE A 155 -2.68 18.70 25.42
C ILE A 155 -2.41 18.17 24.00
N ALA A 156 -3.44 18.07 23.14
CA ALA A 156 -3.26 17.60 21.76
C ALA A 156 -2.35 18.53 20.94
N VAL A 157 -2.46 19.84 21.12
CA VAL A 157 -1.60 20.83 20.46
C VAL A 157 -0.16 20.72 20.97
N ALA A 158 0.04 20.57 22.29
CA ALA A 158 1.37 20.42 22.88
C ALA A 158 2.07 19.13 22.42
N VAL A 159 1.34 18.01 22.37
CA VAL A 159 1.87 16.73 21.86
C VAL A 159 2.21 16.81 20.38
N SER A 160 1.35 17.46 19.58
CA SER A 160 1.60 17.65 18.14
C SER A 160 2.83 18.51 17.90
N ALA A 161 2.99 19.60 18.65
CA ALA A 161 4.17 20.48 18.56
C ALA A 161 5.47 19.74 18.95
N ALA A 162 5.43 18.91 19.99
CA ALA A 162 6.58 18.10 20.42
C ALA A 162 6.99 17.07 19.36
N ILE A 163 6.03 16.42 18.72
CA ILE A 163 6.30 15.46 17.63
C ILE A 163 6.93 16.16 16.43
N ILE A 164 6.40 17.32 16.02
CA ILE A 164 6.95 18.12 14.92
C ILE A 164 8.39 18.54 15.23
N LEU A 165 8.65 19.00 16.46
CA LEU A 165 9.99 19.41 16.89
C LEU A 165 10.97 18.22 16.88
N ALA A 166 10.55 17.05 17.36
CA ALA A 166 11.37 15.85 17.33
C ALA A 166 11.72 15.42 15.89
N ILE A 167 10.75 15.46 14.97
CA ILE A 167 10.98 15.17 13.55
C ILE A 167 11.96 16.16 12.94
N LEU A 168 11.82 17.46 13.23
CA LEU A 168 12.73 18.50 12.74
C LEU A 168 14.16 18.29 13.25
N ILE A 169 14.33 17.94 14.53
CA ILE A 169 15.65 17.67 15.11
C ILE A 169 16.28 16.44 14.45
N VAL A 170 15.53 15.34 14.29
CA VAL A 170 16.02 14.14 13.59
C VAL A 170 16.43 14.48 12.16
N PHE A 171 15.63 15.27 11.45
CA PHE A 171 15.94 15.71 10.09
C PHE A 171 17.21 16.55 10.04
N LEU A 172 17.37 17.51 10.95
CA LEU A 172 18.57 18.35 11.06
C LEU A 172 19.81 17.51 11.39
N VAL A 173 19.70 16.54 12.30
CA VAL A 173 20.81 15.65 12.66
C VAL A 173 21.22 14.79 11.46
N VAL A 174 20.27 14.18 10.74
CA VAL A 174 20.57 13.43 9.51
C VAL A 174 21.23 14.34 8.46
N PHE A 175 20.73 15.57 8.30
CA PHE A 175 21.26 16.53 7.35
C PHE A 175 22.68 17.01 7.71
N TYR A 176 22.98 17.14 9.00
CA TYR A 176 24.26 17.66 9.48
C TYR A 176 25.33 16.57 9.62
N VAL A 177 24.93 15.36 10.05
CA VAL A 177 25.84 14.22 10.30
C VAL A 177 26.17 13.48 9.01
N HIS A 178 25.29 13.52 7.99
CA HIS A 178 25.49 12.76 6.75
C HIS A 178 25.85 13.69 5.57
N PRO A 179 27.15 13.93 5.27
CA PRO A 179 27.58 14.84 4.20
C PRO A 179 27.08 14.43 2.80
N SER A 180 26.67 13.17 2.61
CA SER A 180 26.06 12.67 1.38
C SER A 180 24.73 13.35 1.02
N PHE A 181 23.95 13.83 2.01
CA PHE A 181 22.69 14.54 1.76
C PHE A 181 22.90 15.97 1.22
N ARG A 182 23.97 16.66 1.65
CA ARG A 182 24.36 17.96 1.08
C ARG A 182 24.70 17.87 -0.41
N VAL A 183 25.36 16.79 -0.83
CA VAL A 183 25.73 16.57 -2.24
C VAL A 183 24.49 16.30 -3.11
N HIS A 184 23.50 15.56 -2.59
CA HIS A 184 22.27 15.28 -3.35
C HIS A 184 21.38 16.51 -3.57
N ILE A 185 21.21 17.38 -2.56
CA ILE A 185 20.43 18.62 -2.74
C ILE A 185 21.14 19.59 -3.67
N SER A 186 22.47 19.71 -3.58
CA SER A 186 23.23 20.57 -4.49
C SER A 186 23.11 20.13 -5.96
N ARG A 187 23.12 18.81 -6.22
CA ARG A 187 22.87 18.26 -7.56
C ARG A 187 21.43 18.52 -8.05
N LEU A 188 20.43 18.42 -7.17
CA LEU A 188 19.04 18.74 -7.53
C LEU A 188 18.85 20.23 -7.88
N TYR A 189 19.48 21.14 -7.13
CA TYR A 189 19.47 22.58 -7.45
C TYR A 189 20.18 22.87 -8.78
N HIS A 190 21.30 22.21 -9.06
CA HIS A 190 22.02 22.41 -10.33
C HIS A 190 21.24 21.89 -11.55
N VAL A 191 20.53 20.76 -11.40
CA VAL A 191 19.65 20.20 -12.46
C VAL A 191 18.42 21.07 -12.69
N ALA A 192 17.82 21.63 -11.63
CA ALA A 192 16.70 22.55 -11.78
C ALA A 192 17.10 23.87 -12.46
N TYR A 193 18.29 24.41 -12.13
CA TYR A 193 18.81 25.65 -12.71
C TYR A 193 19.22 25.52 -14.19
N THR A 194 19.81 24.38 -14.58
CA THR A 194 20.17 24.12 -15.98
C THR A 194 18.93 23.89 -16.86
N ARG A 195 17.87 23.30 -16.31
CA ARG A 195 16.61 23.09 -17.04
C ARG A 195 15.88 24.40 -17.33
N THR A 196 15.91 25.38 -16.42
CA THR A 196 15.29 26.69 -16.65
C THR A 196 16.05 27.57 -17.64
N GLN A 197 17.38 27.49 -17.73
CA GLN A 197 18.14 28.24 -18.75
C GLN A 197 17.92 27.72 -20.19
N SER A 198 17.64 26.42 -20.38
CA SER A 198 17.37 25.85 -21.72
C SER A 198 16.03 26.30 -22.33
N VAL A 199 15.11 26.83 -21.52
CA VAL A 199 13.77 27.23 -21.96
C VAL A 199 13.74 28.71 -22.38
N THR A 200 14.67 29.54 -21.88
CA THR A 200 14.70 30.99 -22.17
C THR A 200 15.61 31.39 -23.33
N HIS A 201 16.46 30.49 -23.83
CA HIS A 201 17.22 30.71 -25.07
C HIS A 201 17.18 29.48 -25.97
N PRO A 202 16.19 29.37 -26.87
CA PRO A 202 16.29 28.43 -27.98
C PRO A 202 17.42 28.88 -28.92
N LYS A 203 18.29 27.95 -29.30
CA LYS A 203 19.17 28.09 -30.46
C LYS A 203 18.35 27.89 -31.74
#